data_AF-A0A7L2UYK8-F1
#
_entry.id   AF-A0A7L2UYK8-F1
#
_cell.length_a   1.000
_cell.length_b   1.000
_cell.length_c   1.000
_cell.angle_alpha   90.00
_cell.angle_beta   90.00
_cell.angle_gamma   90.00
#
_symmetry.space_group_name_H-M   'P 1'
#
loop_
_entity.id
_entity.type
_entity.pdbx_description
1 polymer ?
#
loop_
_entity_poly.entity_id
_entity_poly.type
_entity_poly.pdbx_seq_one_letter_code
_entity_poly.pdbx_strand_id
1 'polypeptide(L)'
;RKSYRNLGLFWLGSLMMSIVVFLLGNLTGKYSSDLSPAFLLNLPYVLIPIWAGVRLFQQPRALPCLSPETVAEEQRKRLYQRPQDLGLVLVLLLTAAFTFFRGMVVLDCPADSCFEYIYQHEPYLRDPVAYPKVQMLIYLFYVLPFFCLCIYGLALPGCSWLPDWSLVFAGAVAQAQFSHLGSSLHARTPFPYQTPEDVWWSFLLTNVLYALGPQLLAYRCLRCPAFFLPATPAGKKHQ
;
A
#
# COMPACT_ATOMS: atom_id res chain seq x y z
N ARG A 1 -19.12 16.00 16.05
CA ARG A 1 -17.64 15.83 16.04
C ARG A 1 -17.26 15.15 14.74
N LYS A 2 -16.38 15.74 13.90
CA LYS A 2 -15.88 15.07 12.69
C LYS A 2 -14.97 13.92 13.12
N SER A 3 -15.21 12.72 12.62
CA SER A 3 -14.38 11.55 12.92
C SER A 3 -13.09 11.63 12.10
N TYR A 4 -11.94 11.78 12.75
CA TYR A 4 -10.61 11.77 12.10
C TYR A 4 -10.07 10.35 11.86
N ARG A 5 -10.88 9.32 12.09
CA ARG A 5 -10.49 7.90 12.00
C ARG A 5 -9.86 7.55 10.65
N ASN A 6 -10.46 7.99 9.55
CA ASN A 6 -9.97 7.67 8.19
C ASN A 6 -8.59 8.28 7.93
N LEU A 7 -8.39 9.53 8.35
CA LEU A 7 -7.09 10.20 8.27
C LEU A 7 -6.07 9.47 9.16
N GLY A 8 -6.46 9.10 10.37
CA GLY A 8 -5.62 8.32 11.29
C GLY A 8 -5.16 6.99 10.70
N LEU A 9 -6.05 6.24 10.03
CA LEU A 9 -5.70 4.97 9.36
C LEU A 9 -4.70 5.18 8.21
N PHE A 10 -4.87 6.25 7.43
CA PHE A 10 -3.93 6.61 6.38
C PHE A 10 -2.54 6.90 6.95
N TRP A 11 -2.45 7.79 7.94
CA TRP A 11 -1.17 8.12 8.59
C TRP A 11 -0.54 6.94 9.30
N LEU A 12 -1.35 6.06 9.91
CA LEU A 12 -0.88 4.83 10.53
C LEU A 12 -0.12 3.98 9.49
N GLY A 13 -0.70 3.78 8.32
CA GLY A 13 -0.05 3.05 7.23
C GLY A 13 1.26 3.68 6.77
N SER A 14 1.26 5.00 6.59
CA SER A 14 2.48 5.75 6.21
C SER A 14 3.60 5.61 7.23
N LEU A 15 3.27 5.75 8.52
CA LEU A 15 4.25 5.61 9.60
C LEU A 15 4.75 4.18 9.71
N MET A 16 3.86 3.19 9.68
CA MET A 16 4.24 1.78 9.74
C MET A 16 5.18 1.40 8.60
N MET A 17 4.88 1.81 7.36
CA MET A 17 5.74 1.53 6.21
C MET A 17 7.12 2.15 6.38
N SER A 18 7.17 3.42 6.79
CA SER A 18 8.43 4.14 7.02
C SER A 18 9.29 3.44 8.07
N ILE A 19 8.69 3.06 9.20
CA ILE A 19 9.40 2.42 10.30
C ILE A 19 9.89 1.03 9.90
N VAL A 20 9.06 0.22 9.25
CA VAL A 20 9.44 -1.14 8.85
C VAL A 20 10.59 -1.10 7.84
N VAL A 21 10.51 -0.24 6.82
CA VAL A 21 11.59 -0.06 5.84
C VAL A 21 12.86 0.46 6.52
N PHE A 22 12.73 1.46 7.38
CA PHE A 22 13.88 2.07 8.06
C PHE A 22 14.59 1.06 8.96
N LEU A 23 13.86 0.33 9.81
CA LEU A 23 14.46 -0.63 10.73
C LEU A 23 15.10 -1.79 9.99
N LEU A 24 14.36 -2.42 9.07
CA LEU A 24 14.90 -3.56 8.31
C LEU A 24 16.05 -3.15 7.40
N GLY A 25 16.01 -1.95 6.80
CA GLY A 25 17.10 -1.44 5.98
C GLY A 25 18.38 -1.19 6.77
N ASN A 26 18.30 -0.62 7.99
CA ASN A 26 19.47 -0.48 8.85
C ASN A 26 20.03 -1.83 9.32
N LEU A 27 19.15 -2.81 9.59
CA LEU A 27 19.55 -4.15 10.03
C LEU A 27 20.19 -4.99 8.92
N THR A 28 19.81 -4.78 7.66
CA THR A 28 20.25 -5.61 6.51
C THR A 28 21.24 -4.91 5.59
N GLY A 29 21.29 -3.58 5.62
CA GLY A 29 22.16 -2.77 4.76
C GLY A 29 23.54 -2.53 5.35
N LYS A 30 24.24 -1.58 4.74
CA LYS A 30 25.62 -1.17 5.08
C LYS A 30 25.84 -0.86 6.57
N TYR A 31 24.83 -0.40 7.29
CA TYR A 31 24.93 -0.01 8.70
C TYR A 31 24.73 -1.17 9.70
N SER A 32 24.52 -2.39 9.21
CA SER A 32 24.24 -3.57 10.05
C SER A 32 25.38 -3.94 11.01
N SER A 33 26.64 -3.67 10.66
CA SER A 33 27.80 -3.93 11.50
C SER A 33 27.99 -2.92 12.63
N ASP A 34 27.42 -1.72 12.51
CA ASP A 34 27.62 -0.58 13.42
C ASP A 34 26.37 -0.28 14.25
N LEU A 35 25.54 -1.28 14.50
CA LEU A 35 24.30 -1.13 15.27
C LEU A 35 24.61 -0.79 16.74
N SER A 36 24.61 0.51 17.03
CA SER A 36 24.71 1.04 18.38
C SER A 36 23.49 0.61 19.24
N PRO A 37 23.64 0.46 20.57
CA PRO A 37 22.51 0.31 21.50
C PRO A 37 21.44 1.40 21.35
N ALA A 38 21.80 2.56 20.78
CA ALA A 38 20.87 3.62 20.41
C ALA A 38 19.78 3.15 19.43
N PHE A 39 19.96 2.06 18.69
CA PHE A 39 18.93 1.47 17.85
C PHE A 39 17.67 1.06 18.65
N LEU A 40 17.83 0.72 19.94
CA LEU A 40 16.72 0.43 20.85
C LEU A 40 15.86 1.67 21.16
N LEU A 41 16.37 2.89 20.93
CA LEU A 41 15.56 4.11 21.02
C LEU A 41 14.50 4.20 19.91
N ASN A 42 14.52 3.29 18.92
CA ASN A 42 13.42 3.17 17.96
C ASN A 42 12.24 2.36 18.51
N LEU A 43 12.34 1.72 19.69
CA LEU A 43 11.26 0.93 20.28
C LEU A 43 9.98 1.77 20.49
N PRO A 44 10.02 3.00 21.04
CA PRO A 44 8.84 3.86 21.12
C PRO A 44 8.24 4.19 19.75
N TYR A 45 9.09 4.36 18.72
CA TYR A 45 8.64 4.60 17.35
C TYR A 45 7.85 3.42 16.77
N VAL A 46 8.08 2.20 17.24
CA VAL A 46 7.28 1.02 16.87
C VAL A 46 6.02 0.90 17.73
N LEU A 47 6.15 1.09 19.04
CA LEU A 47 5.06 0.88 20.00
C LEU A 47 3.94 1.92 19.83
N ILE A 48 4.27 3.18 19.54
CA ILE A 48 3.28 4.26 19.41
C ILE A 48 2.32 4.01 18.23
N PRO A 49 2.78 3.69 17.00
CA PRO A 49 1.89 3.31 15.89
C PRO A 49 1.07 2.07 16.18
N ILE A 50 1.62 1.04 16.84
CA ILE A 50 0.85 -0.16 17.21
C ILE A 50 -0.30 0.23 18.14
N TRP A 51 -0.01 0.99 19.19
CA TRP A 51 -1.02 1.48 20.12
C TRP A 51 -2.06 2.36 19.43
N ALA A 52 -1.62 3.30 18.58
CA ALA A 52 -2.50 4.17 17.81
C ALA A 52 -3.39 3.37 16.85
N GLY A 53 -2.84 2.33 16.22
CA GLY A 53 -3.57 1.41 15.36
C GLY A 53 -4.67 0.69 16.11
N VAL A 54 -4.34 0.06 17.25
CA VAL A 54 -5.34 -0.60 18.11
C VAL A 54 -6.46 0.37 18.49
N ARG A 55 -6.12 1.59 18.90
CA ARG A 55 -7.11 2.64 19.23
C ARG A 55 -7.98 3.02 18.03
N LEU A 56 -7.42 3.18 16.84
CA LEU A 56 -8.16 3.57 15.63
C LEU A 56 -9.10 2.46 15.13
N PHE A 57 -8.66 1.21 15.18
CA PHE A 57 -9.50 0.06 14.80
C PHE A 57 -10.63 -0.19 15.81
N GLN A 58 -10.41 0.10 17.10
CA GLN A 58 -11.45 0.06 18.13
C GLN A 58 -12.51 1.16 17.99
N GLN A 59 -12.21 2.26 17.30
CA GLN A 59 -13.21 3.32 17.09
C GLN A 59 -14.32 2.85 16.16
N PRO A 60 -15.60 3.07 16.54
CA PRO A 60 -16.73 2.70 15.68
C PRO A 60 -16.67 3.46 14.36
N ARG A 61 -16.94 2.75 13.26
CA ARG A 61 -17.02 3.36 11.93
C ARG A 61 -18.21 4.32 11.91
N ALA A 62 -17.98 5.55 11.46
CA ALA A 62 -19.07 6.44 11.09
C ALA A 62 -19.71 5.89 9.80
N LEU A 63 -20.61 4.94 9.97
CA LEU A 63 -21.42 4.42 8.88
C LEU A 63 -22.37 5.54 8.45
N PRO A 64 -22.38 5.94 7.18
CA PRO A 64 -23.50 6.71 6.66
C PRO A 64 -24.77 5.91 6.96
N CYS A 65 -25.86 6.58 7.38
CA CYS A 65 -27.16 5.94 7.55
C CYS A 65 -27.69 5.49 6.16
N LEU A 66 -27.16 4.40 5.65
CA LEU A 66 -27.58 3.76 4.41
C LEU A 66 -28.72 2.80 4.73
N SER A 67 -29.80 2.88 3.96
CA SER A 67 -30.90 1.95 4.13
C SER A 67 -30.44 0.54 3.74
N PRO A 68 -30.90 -0.50 4.45
CA PRO A 68 -30.53 -1.89 4.12
C PRO A 68 -30.94 -2.28 2.69
N GLU A 69 -31.97 -1.64 2.14
CA GLU A 69 -32.41 -1.80 0.75
C GLU A 69 -31.35 -1.32 -0.25
N THR A 70 -30.75 -0.14 -0.02
CA THR A 70 -29.68 0.38 -0.90
C THR A 70 -28.41 -0.49 -0.85
N VAL A 71 -28.10 -1.07 0.32
CA VAL A 71 -26.99 -2.02 0.47
C VAL A 71 -27.27 -3.30 -0.33
N ALA A 72 -28.46 -3.87 -0.19
CA ALA A 72 -28.84 -5.09 -0.91
C ALA A 72 -28.87 -4.88 -2.43
N GLU A 73 -29.33 -3.72 -2.90
CA GLU A 73 -29.33 -3.37 -4.32
C GLU A 73 -27.91 -3.30 -4.89
N GLU A 74 -27.00 -2.58 -4.21
CA GLU A 74 -25.60 -2.48 -4.62
C GLU A 74 -24.88 -3.83 -4.59
N GLN A 75 -25.16 -4.68 -3.59
CA GLN A 75 -24.57 -6.02 -3.50
C GLN A 75 -25.08 -6.98 -4.58
N ARG A 76 -26.30 -6.77 -5.10
CA ARG A 76 -26.86 -7.56 -6.20
C ARG A 76 -26.18 -7.24 -7.53
N LYS A 77 -25.57 -6.06 -7.67
CA LYS A 77 -24.88 -5.65 -8.91
C LYS A 77 -23.66 -6.51 -9.16
N ARG A 78 -23.66 -7.20 -10.30
CA ARG A 78 -22.49 -7.96 -10.76
C ARG A 78 -21.35 -7.00 -11.15
N LEU A 79 -20.11 -7.50 -11.19
CA LEU A 79 -18.93 -6.67 -11.45
C LEU A 79 -19.01 -5.90 -12.78
N TYR A 80 -19.56 -6.50 -13.84
CA TYR A 80 -19.73 -5.82 -15.13
C TYR A 80 -20.73 -4.65 -15.10
N GLN A 81 -21.64 -4.63 -14.12
CA GLN A 81 -22.57 -3.51 -13.90
C GLN A 81 -21.90 -2.37 -13.11
N ARG A 82 -20.66 -2.56 -12.67
CA ARG A 82 -19.86 -1.62 -11.88
C ARG A 82 -18.55 -1.31 -12.64
N PRO A 83 -18.62 -0.47 -13.71
CA PRO A 83 -17.45 -0.20 -14.56
C PRO A 83 -16.27 0.42 -13.80
N GLN A 84 -16.53 1.18 -12.72
CA GLN A 84 -15.50 1.70 -11.83
C GLN A 84 -14.74 0.58 -11.12
N ASP A 85 -15.44 -0.44 -10.63
CA ASP A 85 -14.82 -1.57 -9.93
C ASP A 85 -14.07 -2.48 -10.92
N LEU A 86 -14.58 -2.63 -12.14
CA LEU A 86 -13.87 -3.34 -13.22
C LEU A 86 -12.55 -2.64 -13.58
N GLY A 87 -12.58 -1.30 -13.74
CA GLY A 87 -11.37 -0.50 -13.97
C GLY A 87 -10.37 -0.62 -12.82
N LEU A 88 -10.83 -0.61 -11.57
CA LEU A 88 -9.98 -0.81 -10.40
C LEU A 88 -9.37 -2.21 -10.37
N VAL A 89 -10.11 -3.27 -10.73
CA VAL A 89 -9.57 -4.62 -10.84
C VAL A 89 -8.46 -4.68 -11.88
N LEU A 90 -8.64 -4.06 -13.05
CA LEU A 90 -7.61 -3.99 -14.08
C LEU A 90 -6.35 -3.26 -13.59
N VAL A 91 -6.53 -2.10 -12.95
CA VAL A 91 -5.41 -1.32 -12.37
C VAL A 91 -4.67 -2.12 -11.30
N LEU A 92 -5.40 -2.82 -10.41
CA LEU A 92 -4.81 -3.65 -9.36
C LEU A 92 -4.07 -4.85 -9.95
N LEU A 93 -4.56 -5.47 -11.02
CA LEU A 93 -3.86 -6.56 -11.72
C LEU A 93 -2.55 -6.08 -12.34
N LEU A 94 -2.55 -4.93 -13.01
CA LEU A 94 -1.34 -4.32 -13.58
C LEU A 94 -0.35 -3.95 -12.47
N THR A 95 -0.84 -3.37 -11.38
CA THR A 95 -0.03 -3.00 -10.21
C THR A 95 0.55 -4.25 -9.52
N ALA A 96 -0.23 -5.33 -9.39
CA ALA A 96 0.22 -6.60 -8.86
C ALA A 96 1.30 -7.25 -9.73
N ALA A 97 1.11 -7.28 -11.05
CA ALA A 97 2.11 -7.80 -11.98
C ALA A 97 3.43 -7.02 -11.89
N PHE A 98 3.35 -5.69 -11.84
CA PHE A 98 4.54 -4.84 -11.69
C PHE A 98 5.20 -5.00 -10.30
N THR A 99 4.40 -5.16 -9.24
CA THR A 99 4.91 -5.46 -7.89
C THR A 99 5.69 -6.77 -7.87
N PHE A 100 5.11 -7.81 -8.46
CA PHE A 100 5.73 -9.12 -8.57
C PHE A 100 7.06 -9.01 -9.35
N PHE A 101 7.04 -8.34 -10.49
CA PHE A 101 8.25 -8.09 -11.29
C PHE A 101 9.36 -7.40 -10.49
N ARG A 102 9.06 -6.27 -9.83
CA ARG A 102 10.03 -5.57 -8.97
C ARG A 102 10.54 -6.44 -7.82
N GLY A 103 9.68 -7.28 -7.26
CA GLY A 103 10.07 -8.27 -6.26
C GLY A 103 11.06 -9.29 -6.80
N MET A 104 10.83 -9.82 -8.00
CA MET A 104 11.75 -10.74 -8.67
C MET A 104 13.09 -10.09 -9.01
N VAL A 105 13.09 -8.83 -9.44
CA VAL A 105 14.30 -8.03 -9.68
C VAL A 105 15.17 -7.99 -8.42
N VAL A 106 14.56 -7.68 -7.28
CA VAL A 106 15.25 -7.55 -6.00
C VAL A 106 15.66 -8.89 -5.39
N LEU A 107 14.97 -9.98 -5.74
CA LEU A 107 15.37 -11.35 -5.42
C LEU A 107 16.46 -11.89 -6.35
N ASP A 108 17.08 -11.02 -7.16
CA ASP A 108 18.21 -11.35 -8.04
C ASP A 108 17.83 -12.44 -9.08
N CYS A 109 16.61 -12.36 -9.62
CA CYS A 109 16.13 -13.26 -10.68
C CYS A 109 17.01 -13.17 -11.94
N PRO A 110 17.46 -14.31 -12.51
CA PRO A 110 18.43 -14.33 -13.62
C PRO A 110 17.82 -13.95 -14.99
N ALA A 111 16.58 -13.50 -15.06
CA ALA A 111 15.94 -13.14 -16.32
C ALA A 111 16.53 -11.84 -16.91
N ASP A 112 16.74 -11.81 -18.22
CA ASP A 112 17.33 -10.65 -18.93
C ASP A 112 16.56 -9.36 -18.66
N SER A 113 15.21 -9.42 -18.63
CA SER A 113 14.36 -8.28 -18.32
C SER A 113 14.58 -7.73 -16.90
N CYS A 114 14.90 -8.59 -15.93
CA CYS A 114 15.18 -8.16 -14.56
C CYS A 114 16.55 -7.47 -14.49
N PHE A 115 17.54 -8.03 -15.20
CA PHE A 115 18.87 -7.44 -15.33
C PHE A 115 18.80 -6.08 -16.01
N GLU A 116 18.17 -5.98 -17.17
CA GLU A 116 18.02 -4.72 -17.89
C GLU A 116 17.34 -3.65 -17.00
N TYR A 117 16.27 -4.02 -16.30
CA TYR A 117 15.55 -3.11 -15.41
C TYR A 117 16.40 -2.59 -14.26
N ILE A 118 17.15 -3.46 -13.57
CA ILE A 118 17.94 -3.05 -12.39
C ILE A 118 19.19 -2.24 -12.74
N TYR A 119 19.69 -2.35 -13.97
CA TYR A 119 20.87 -1.58 -14.41
C TYR A 119 20.51 -0.31 -15.17
N GLN A 120 19.44 -0.34 -15.98
CA GLN A 120 19.09 0.77 -16.88
C GLN A 120 17.92 1.61 -16.39
N HIS A 121 16.97 1.03 -15.65
CA HIS A 121 15.78 1.77 -15.19
C HIS A 121 15.86 2.18 -13.72
N GLU A 122 16.11 1.24 -12.81
CA GLU A 122 16.11 1.49 -11.35
C GLU A 122 17.37 0.99 -10.66
N PRO A 123 18.53 1.62 -10.91
CA PRO A 123 19.78 1.25 -10.28
C PRO A 123 19.78 1.47 -8.76
N TYR A 124 18.88 2.32 -8.24
CA TYR A 124 18.72 2.54 -6.81
C TYR A 124 18.41 1.26 -6.03
N LEU A 125 17.77 0.26 -6.65
CA LEU A 125 17.51 -1.05 -6.02
C LEU A 125 18.79 -1.78 -5.59
N ARG A 126 19.95 -1.43 -6.16
CA ARG A 126 21.27 -1.99 -5.85
C ARG A 126 22.03 -1.21 -4.77
N ASP A 127 21.45 -0.16 -4.21
CA ASP A 127 22.12 0.66 -3.19
C ASP A 127 22.43 -0.17 -1.93
N PRO A 128 23.69 -0.15 -1.43
CA PRO A 128 24.10 -0.89 -0.24
C PRO A 128 23.36 -0.49 1.05
N VAL A 129 22.64 0.63 1.09
CA VAL A 129 21.78 0.98 2.24
C VAL A 129 20.55 0.07 2.39
N ALA A 130 20.23 -0.74 1.37
CA ALA A 130 19.17 -1.76 1.35
C ALA A 130 17.73 -1.28 1.54
N TYR A 131 17.45 0.00 1.87
CA TYR A 131 16.09 0.55 1.96
C TYR A 131 15.21 0.25 0.72
N PRO A 132 15.65 0.54 -0.53
CA PRO A 132 14.83 0.24 -1.70
C PRO A 132 14.61 -1.26 -1.90
N LYS A 133 15.64 -2.08 -1.61
CA LYS A 133 15.56 -3.54 -1.65
C LYS A 133 14.49 -4.05 -0.67
N VAL A 134 14.57 -3.65 0.59
CA VAL A 134 13.60 -3.97 1.65
C VAL A 134 12.19 -3.51 1.27
N GLN A 135 12.04 -2.31 0.72
CA GLN A 135 10.74 -1.80 0.30
C GLN A 135 10.09 -2.69 -0.77
N MET A 136 10.85 -3.13 -1.78
CA MET A 136 10.30 -4.04 -2.80
C MET A 136 9.96 -5.42 -2.25
N LEU A 137 10.70 -5.91 -1.25
CA LEU A 137 10.36 -7.16 -0.56
C LEU A 137 9.08 -7.03 0.27
N ILE A 138 8.88 -5.90 0.96
CA ILE A 138 7.62 -5.63 1.67
C ILE A 138 6.46 -5.58 0.68
N TYR A 139 6.68 -4.95 -0.48
CA TYR A 139 5.67 -4.95 -1.53
C TYR A 139 5.35 -6.36 -2.03
N LEU A 140 6.37 -7.18 -2.32
CA LEU A 140 6.19 -8.55 -2.79
C LEU A 140 5.46 -9.43 -1.76
N PHE A 141 5.83 -9.36 -0.49
CA PHE A 141 5.32 -10.28 0.52
C PHE A 141 4.05 -9.81 1.24
N TYR A 142 3.77 -8.52 1.28
CA TYR A 142 2.61 -7.98 2.02
C TYR A 142 1.63 -7.20 1.13
N VAL A 143 2.14 -6.32 0.25
CA VAL A 143 1.27 -5.49 -0.59
C VAL A 143 0.67 -6.29 -1.76
N LEU A 144 1.43 -7.19 -2.38
CA LEU A 144 0.95 -8.03 -3.48
C LEU A 144 -0.17 -8.98 -3.03
N PRO A 145 -0.05 -9.75 -1.93
CA PRO A 145 -1.18 -10.52 -1.41
C PRO A 145 -2.38 -9.62 -1.08
N PHE A 146 -2.14 -8.42 -0.55
CA PHE A 146 -3.21 -7.46 -0.29
C PHE A 146 -3.93 -7.00 -1.57
N PHE A 147 -3.23 -6.81 -2.69
CA PHE A 147 -3.88 -6.51 -3.98
C PHE A 147 -4.77 -7.65 -4.45
N CYS A 148 -4.36 -8.91 -4.26
CA CYS A 148 -5.22 -10.06 -4.53
C CYS A 148 -6.48 -10.05 -3.64
N LEU A 149 -6.33 -9.72 -2.36
CA LEU A 149 -7.45 -9.56 -1.42
C LEU A 149 -8.37 -8.39 -1.82
N CYS A 150 -7.82 -7.30 -2.36
CA CYS A 150 -8.60 -6.17 -2.87
C CYS A 150 -9.44 -6.57 -4.09
N ILE A 151 -8.86 -7.31 -5.03
CA ILE A 151 -9.57 -7.83 -6.20
C ILE A 151 -10.71 -8.75 -5.74
N TYR A 152 -10.41 -9.65 -4.79
CA TYR A 152 -11.43 -10.50 -4.14
C TYR A 152 -12.55 -9.66 -3.51
N GLY A 153 -12.20 -8.61 -2.75
CA GLY A 153 -13.16 -7.76 -2.07
C GLY A 153 -13.97 -6.84 -2.99
N LEU A 154 -13.49 -6.55 -4.21
CA LEU A 154 -14.27 -5.88 -5.26
C LEU A 154 -15.23 -6.84 -5.98
N ALA A 155 -14.81 -8.10 -6.12
CA ALA A 155 -15.62 -9.15 -6.74
C ALA A 155 -16.77 -9.61 -5.84
N LEU A 156 -16.53 -9.72 -4.53
CA LEU A 156 -17.50 -10.26 -3.57
C LEU A 156 -18.00 -9.20 -2.58
N PRO A 157 -19.34 -9.08 -2.40
CA PRO A 157 -19.92 -8.12 -1.48
C PRO A 157 -19.65 -8.46 -0.01
N GLY A 158 -19.79 -7.46 0.87
CA GLY A 158 -19.76 -7.68 2.31
C GLY A 158 -18.36 -7.72 2.95
N CYS A 159 -17.31 -7.39 2.19
CA CYS A 159 -15.95 -7.27 2.71
C CYS A 159 -15.75 -6.00 3.56
N SER A 160 -16.29 -6.03 4.79
CA SER A 160 -16.33 -4.86 5.68
C SER A 160 -14.96 -4.37 6.15
N TRP A 161 -13.95 -5.23 6.09
CA TRP A 161 -12.55 -4.94 6.43
C TRP A 161 -11.84 -4.11 5.34
N LEU A 162 -12.25 -4.23 4.07
CA LEU A 162 -11.53 -3.64 2.94
C LEU A 162 -11.43 -2.10 2.99
N PRO A 163 -12.48 -1.34 3.36
CA PRO A 163 -12.38 0.11 3.46
C PRO A 163 -11.33 0.61 4.46
N ASP A 164 -11.18 -0.04 5.61
CA ASP A 164 -10.18 0.39 6.61
C ASP A 164 -8.77 0.00 6.17
N TRP A 165 -8.58 -1.22 5.66
CA TRP A 165 -7.26 -1.69 5.19
C TRP A 165 -6.79 -0.98 3.92
N SER A 166 -7.70 -0.66 3.00
CA SER A 166 -7.35 0.12 1.80
C SER A 166 -6.79 1.49 2.16
N LEU A 167 -7.27 2.14 3.23
CA LEU A 167 -6.68 3.39 3.73
C LEU A 167 -5.28 3.20 4.30
N VAL A 168 -5.07 2.15 5.10
CA VAL A 168 -3.76 1.82 5.66
C VAL A 168 -2.76 1.55 4.53
N PHE A 169 -3.10 0.69 3.58
CA PHE A 169 -2.20 0.39 2.46
C PHE A 169 -2.03 1.57 1.50
N ALA A 170 -3.04 2.42 1.31
CA ALA A 170 -2.90 3.66 0.55
C ALA A 170 -1.88 4.60 1.21
N GLY A 171 -1.92 4.76 2.53
CA GLY A 171 -0.93 5.55 3.26
C GLY A 171 0.47 4.93 3.21
N ALA A 172 0.57 3.62 3.36
CA ALA A 172 1.84 2.89 3.28
C ALA A 172 2.49 3.07 1.90
N VAL A 173 1.73 2.84 0.82
CA VAL A 173 2.24 3.00 -0.55
C VAL A 173 2.59 4.46 -0.85
N ALA A 174 1.79 5.43 -0.40
CA ALA A 174 2.10 6.85 -0.60
C ALA A 174 3.44 7.25 0.01
N GLN A 175 3.69 6.85 1.27
CA GLN A 175 4.96 7.15 1.94
C GLN A 175 6.14 6.45 1.25
N ALA A 176 6.00 5.16 0.94
CA ALA A 176 7.05 4.38 0.31
C ALA A 176 7.40 4.88 -1.09
N GLN A 177 6.39 5.26 -1.89
CA GLN A 177 6.63 5.84 -3.23
C GLN A 177 7.28 7.22 -3.15
N PHE A 178 6.82 8.07 -2.22
CA PHE A 178 7.44 9.37 -2.01
C PHE A 178 8.92 9.24 -1.62
N SER A 179 9.24 8.37 -0.66
CA SER A 179 10.61 8.13 -0.25
C SER A 179 11.46 7.53 -1.37
N HIS A 180 10.94 6.53 -2.10
CA HIS A 180 11.66 5.88 -3.21
C HIS A 180 11.96 6.84 -4.36
N LEU A 181 10.96 7.63 -4.80
CA LEU A 181 11.15 8.65 -5.83
C LEU A 181 12.17 9.70 -5.37
N GLY A 182 11.99 10.20 -4.14
CA GLY A 182 12.85 11.22 -3.56
C GLY A 182 14.31 10.75 -3.51
N SER A 183 14.57 9.55 -2.98
CA SER A 183 15.93 9.02 -2.87
C SER A 183 16.54 8.64 -4.21
N SER A 184 15.77 8.09 -5.14
CA SER A 184 16.30 7.67 -6.46
C SER A 184 16.80 8.86 -7.29
N LEU A 185 16.20 10.04 -7.09
CA LEU A 185 16.53 11.29 -7.78
C LEU A 185 17.41 12.23 -6.95
N HIS A 186 17.74 11.87 -5.71
CA HIS A 186 18.45 12.79 -4.82
C HIS A 186 19.94 12.86 -5.16
N ALA A 187 20.50 14.07 -5.19
CA ALA A 187 21.92 14.31 -5.45
C ALA A 187 22.88 13.65 -4.43
N ARG A 188 22.38 13.30 -3.23
CA ARG A 188 23.17 12.59 -2.19
C ARG A 188 23.25 11.08 -2.40
N THR A 189 22.40 10.52 -3.25
CA THR A 189 22.48 9.10 -3.62
C THR A 189 23.72 8.92 -4.52
N PRO A 190 24.56 7.89 -4.33
CA PRO A 190 25.76 7.75 -5.15
C PRO A 190 25.41 7.61 -6.64
N PHE A 191 26.20 8.26 -7.51
CA PHE A 191 25.96 8.31 -8.96
C PHE A 191 25.63 6.95 -9.62
N PRO A 192 26.30 5.82 -9.28
CA PRO A 192 25.97 4.51 -9.87
C PRO A 192 24.57 3.97 -9.55
N TYR A 193 23.89 4.55 -8.56
CA TYR A 193 22.57 4.15 -8.06
C TYR A 193 21.49 5.22 -8.31
N GLN A 194 21.84 6.40 -8.82
CA GLN A 194 20.88 7.42 -9.21
C GLN A 194 20.13 6.99 -10.47
N THR A 195 18.85 7.34 -10.58
CA THR A 195 18.08 7.09 -11.80
C THR A 195 18.69 7.90 -12.97
N PRO A 196 19.05 7.26 -14.10
CA PRO A 196 19.57 7.96 -15.28
C PRO A 196 18.57 8.97 -15.87
N GLU A 197 19.06 10.12 -16.35
CA GLU A 197 18.21 11.21 -16.84
C GLU A 197 17.34 10.82 -18.05
N ASP A 198 17.83 9.90 -18.88
CA ASP A 198 17.14 9.39 -20.06
C ASP A 198 15.86 8.61 -19.72
N VAL A 199 15.79 8.01 -18.52
CA VAL A 199 14.62 7.23 -18.08
C VAL A 199 13.75 7.94 -17.03
N TRP A 200 14.09 9.17 -16.63
CA TRP A 200 13.37 9.90 -15.58
C TRP A 200 11.85 9.96 -15.78
N TRP A 201 11.40 10.25 -16.99
CA TRP A 201 9.97 10.36 -17.28
C TRP A 201 9.25 9.02 -17.18
N SER A 202 9.86 7.95 -17.70
CA SER A 202 9.34 6.58 -17.58
C SER A 202 9.27 6.16 -16.11
N PHE A 203 10.35 6.41 -15.37
CA PHE A 203 10.44 6.13 -13.94
C PHE A 203 9.39 6.90 -13.13
N LEU A 204 9.26 8.21 -13.32
CA LEU A 204 8.28 9.04 -12.61
C LEU A 204 6.85 8.59 -12.94
N LEU A 205 6.55 8.38 -14.23
CA LEU A 205 5.22 7.99 -14.67
C LEU A 205 4.82 6.64 -14.06
N THR A 206 5.68 5.63 -14.15
CA THR A 206 5.39 4.29 -13.62
C THR A 206 5.18 4.30 -12.10
N ASN A 207 6.02 5.01 -11.34
CA ASN A 207 5.87 5.13 -9.89
C ASN A 207 4.64 5.95 -9.46
N VAL A 208 4.30 7.02 -10.19
CA VAL A 208 3.06 7.78 -9.93
C VAL A 208 1.83 6.92 -10.23
N LEU A 209 1.81 6.22 -11.37
CA LEU A 209 0.71 5.31 -11.71
C LEU A 209 0.56 4.19 -10.67
N TYR A 210 1.68 3.63 -10.20
CA TYR A 210 1.68 2.66 -9.12
C TYR A 210 1.10 3.24 -7.82
N ALA A 211 1.51 4.45 -7.45
CA ALA A 211 1.03 5.12 -6.24
C ALA A 211 -0.48 5.38 -6.29
N LEU A 212 -1.04 5.69 -7.48
CA LEU A 212 -2.45 6.02 -7.67
C LEU A 212 -3.40 4.85 -7.42
N GLY A 213 -3.03 3.61 -7.77
CA GLY A 213 -3.91 2.45 -7.66
C GLY A 213 -4.54 2.28 -6.26
N PRO A 214 -3.74 2.19 -5.18
CA PRO A 214 -4.25 2.12 -3.81
C PRO A 214 -5.05 3.36 -3.38
N GLN A 215 -4.71 4.56 -3.87
CA GLN A 215 -5.46 5.78 -3.54
C GLN A 215 -6.86 5.75 -4.15
N LEU A 216 -6.97 5.34 -5.42
CA LEU A 216 -8.24 5.23 -6.13
C LEU A 216 -9.14 4.18 -5.47
N LEU A 217 -8.56 3.06 -5.01
CA LEU A 217 -9.30 2.04 -4.26
C LEU A 217 -9.81 2.60 -2.92
N ALA A 218 -8.97 3.26 -2.13
CA ALA A 218 -9.37 3.87 -0.87
C ALA A 218 -10.47 4.92 -1.08
N TYR A 219 -10.32 5.76 -2.10
CA TYR A 219 -11.33 6.75 -2.49
C TYR A 219 -12.66 6.11 -2.88
N ARG A 220 -12.64 5.02 -3.66
CA ARG A 220 -13.83 4.24 -4.01
C ARG A 220 -14.51 3.64 -2.78
N CYS A 221 -13.74 3.12 -1.83
CA CYS A 221 -14.25 2.58 -0.57
C CYS A 221 -14.90 3.66 0.30
N LEU A 222 -14.35 4.88 0.30
CA LEU A 222 -14.88 6.02 1.04
C LEU A 222 -16.14 6.60 0.41
N ARG A 223 -16.19 6.74 -0.92
CA ARG A 223 -17.33 7.35 -1.61
C ARG A 223 -18.57 6.47 -1.63
N CYS A 224 -18.40 5.17 -1.89
CA CYS A 224 -19.51 4.24 -2.04
C CYS A 224 -19.30 2.99 -1.16
N PRO A 225 -19.40 3.12 0.18
CA PRO A 225 -19.12 2.01 1.10
C PRO A 225 -20.17 0.90 1.05
N ALA A 226 -21.37 1.16 0.52
CA ALA A 226 -22.54 0.28 0.57
C ALA A 226 -22.24 -1.17 0.15
N PHE A 227 -21.48 -1.37 -0.94
CA PHE A 227 -21.11 -2.70 -1.43
C PHE A 227 -20.32 -3.54 -0.41
N PHE A 228 -19.48 -2.89 0.41
CA PHE A 228 -18.58 -3.53 1.37
C PHE A 228 -19.22 -3.74 2.74
N LEU A 229 -20.38 -3.13 3.01
CA LEU A 229 -21.04 -3.27 4.30
C LEU A 229 -21.62 -4.68 4.45
N PRO A 230 -21.62 -5.25 5.67
CA PRO A 230 -22.32 -6.50 5.92
C PRO A 230 -23.81 -6.29 5.65
N ALA A 231 -24.46 -7.26 5.00
CA ALA A 231 -25.91 -7.24 4.87
C ALA A 231 -26.52 -7.33 6.26
N THR A 232 -27.27 -6.32 6.69
CA THR A 232 -28.00 -6.39 7.95
C THR A 232 -29.01 -7.53 7.84
N PRO A 233 -29.02 -8.53 8.74
CA PRO A 233 -30.09 -9.52 8.73
C PRO A 233 -31.43 -8.80 8.92
N ALA A 234 -32.33 -8.98 7.96
CA ALA A 234 -33.71 -8.53 8.11
C ALA A 234 -34.34 -9.30 9.29
N GLY A 235 -34.35 -8.71 10.48
CA GLY A 235 -35.11 -9.24 11.61
C GLY A 235 -34.45 -9.13 12.97
N LYS A 236 -34.61 -7.97 13.62
CA LYS A 236 -35.21 -7.90 14.96
C LYS A 236 -36.08 -6.65 15.01
N LYS A 237 -37.30 -6.75 14.46
CA LYS A 237 -38.41 -5.94 14.96
C LYS A 237 -38.50 -6.27 16.45
N HIS A 238 -38.09 -5.35 17.32
CA HIS A 238 -38.46 -5.43 18.73
C HIS A 238 -39.99 -5.27 18.76
N GLN A 239 -40.68 -6.40 18.92
CA GLN A 239 -41.95 -6.44 19.64
C GLN A 239 -41.66 -6.21 21.13
#